data_AF-A0A376Y6R7-F1
#
_entry.id   AF-A0A376Y6R7-F1
#
_cell.length_a   1.000
_cell.length_b   1.000
_cell.length_c   1.000
_cell.angle_alpha   90.00
_cell.angle_beta   90.00
_cell.angle_gamma   90.00
#
_symmetry.space_group_name_H-M   'P 1'
#
loop_
_entity.id
_entity.type
_entity.pdbx_description
1 polymer ?
#
loop_
_entity_poly.entity_id
_entity_poly.type
_entity_poly.pdbx_seq_one_letter_code
_entity_poly.pdbx_strand_id
1 'polypeptide(L)' 'MRRFAGACRFVFNRALALQNENHEAGNKYIPYGKMASWLVEWKMPLKRNGLKIRPHSHCNSH' A
#
# COMPACT_ATOMS: atom_id res chain seq x y z
N MET A 1 7.73 -16.76 10.45
CA MET A 1 7.86 -15.44 9.80
C MET A 1 6.56 -15.03 9.08
N ARG A 2 5.53 -14.56 9.80
CA ARG A 2 4.23 -14.16 9.18
C ARG A 2 3.89 -12.67 9.34
N ARG A 3 4.71 -11.90 10.05
CA ARG A 3 4.45 -10.49 10.40
C ARG A 3 4.65 -9.52 9.24
N PHE A 4 5.43 -9.90 8.22
CA PHE A 4 5.70 -9.05 7.06
C PHE A 4 4.69 -9.25 5.91
N ALA A 5 4.04 -10.41 5.82
CA ALA A 5 3.11 -10.73 4.72
C ALA A 5 1.91 -9.77 4.66
N GLY A 6 1.37 -9.35 5.82
CA GLY A 6 0.25 -8.41 5.87
C GLY A 6 0.63 -6.99 5.44
N ALA A 7 1.83 -6.53 5.81
CA ALA A 7 2.32 -5.20 5.43
C ALA A 7 2.64 -5.13 3.93
N CYS A 8 3.27 -6.17 3.38
CA CYS A 8 3.55 -6.26 1.95
C CYS A 8 2.26 -6.29 1.11
N ARG A 9 1.23 -7.04 1.56
CA ARG A 9 -0.07 -7.09 0.88
C ARG A 9 -0.78 -5.73 0.86
N PHE A 10 -0.72 -4.98 1.97
CA PHE A 10 -1.33 -3.65 2.05
C PHE A 10 -0.65 -2.64 1.11
N VAL A 11 0.69 -2.65 1.08
CA VAL A 11 1.49 -1.81 0.17
C VAL A 11 1.19 -2.18 -1.29
N PHE A 12 1.12 -3.48 -1.60
CA PHE A 12 0.80 -3.97 -2.94
C PHE A 12 -0.60 -3.57 -3.40
N ASN A 13 -1.62 -3.76 -2.56
CA ASN A 13 -2.99 -3.32 -2.88
C ASN A 13 -3.08 -1.81 -3.10
N ARG A 14 -2.30 -1.02 -2.37
CA ARG A 14 -2.26 0.44 -2.53
C ARG A 14 -1.59 0.85 -3.84
N ALA A 15 -0.49 0.20 -4.21
CA ALA A 15 0.17 0.38 -5.49
C ALA A 15 -0.78 0.01 -6.66
N LEU A 16 -1.55 -1.06 -6.51
CA LEU A 16 -2.54 -1.51 -7.49
C LEU A 16 -3.69 -0.50 -7.65
N ALA A 17 -4.18 0.06 -6.55
CA ALA A 17 -5.23 1.08 -6.58
C ALA A 17 -4.77 2.33 -7.35
N LEU A 18 -3.56 2.82 -7.08
CA LEU A 18 -2.98 3.96 -7.82
C LEU A 18 -2.87 3.66 -9.32
N GLN A 19 -2.49 2.44 -9.67
CA GLN A 19 -2.37 2.02 -11.06
C GLN A 19 -3.72 1.94 -11.77
N ASN A 20 -4.76 1.45 -11.09
CA ASN A 20 -6.12 1.42 -11.61
C ASN A 20 -6.68 2.83 -11.79
N GLU A 21 -6.56 3.71 -10.79
CA GLU A 21 -7.00 5.12 -10.89
C GLU A 21 -6.32 5.83 -12.07
N ASN A 22 -5.02 5.59 -12.25
CA ASN A 22 -4.27 6.17 -13.35
C ASN A 22 -4.69 5.60 -14.71
N HIS A 23 -5.04 4.32 -14.77
CA HIS A 23 -5.55 3.67 -15.98
C HIS A 23 -6.96 4.16 -16.32
N GLU A 24 -7.85 4.30 -15.33
CA GLU A 24 -9.19 4.89 -15.50
C GLU A 24 -9.13 6.35 -15.96
N ALA A 25 -8.13 7.10 -15.51
CA ALA A 25 -7.84 8.45 -16.00
C ALA A 25 -7.25 8.49 -17.43
N GLY A 26 -7.07 7.33 -18.09
CA GLY A 26 -6.48 7.22 -19.43
C GLY A 26 -4.96 7.46 -19.48
N ASN A 27 -4.30 7.48 -18.31
CA ASN A 27 -2.86 7.71 -18.21
C ASN A 27 -2.06 6.41 -18.35
N LYS A 28 -0.81 6.55 -18.79
CA LYS A 28 0.11 5.42 -19.02
C LYS A 28 0.51 4.73 -17.71
N TYR A 29 0.87 3.46 -17.82
CA TYR A 29 1.41 2.65 -16.72
C TYR A 29 2.50 3.39 -15.93
N ILE A 30 2.35 3.45 -14.62
CA ILE A 30 3.33 4.07 -13.73
C ILE A 30 4.46 3.06 -13.49
N PRO A 31 5.72 3.37 -13.87
CA PRO A 31 6.85 2.46 -13.65
C PRO A 31 7.15 2.31 -12.15
N TYR A 32 7.67 1.14 -11.78
CA TYR A 32 7.94 0.75 -10.39
C TYR A 32 8.75 1.79 -9.60
N GLY A 33 9.77 2.42 -10.20
CA GLY A 33 10.58 3.44 -9.52
C GLY A 33 9.79 4.67 -9.07
N LYS A 34 8.82 5.10 -9.89
CA LYS A 34 7.93 6.22 -9.56
C LYS A 34 6.92 5.81 -8.49
N MET A 35 6.43 4.58 -8.58
CA MET A 35 5.51 4.00 -7.60
C MET A 35 6.16 3.78 -6.23
N ALA A 36 7.42 3.36 -6.19
CA ALA A 36 8.20 3.20 -4.95
C ALA A 36 8.40 4.56 -4.25
N SER A 37 8.70 5.62 -5.00
CA SER A 37 8.82 6.98 -4.46
C SER A 37 7.51 7.46 -3.86
N TRP A 38 6.39 7.29 -4.58
CA TRP A 38 5.05 7.59 -4.08
C TRP A 38 4.68 6.81 -2.81
N LEU A 39 5.01 5.51 -2.75
CA LEU A 39 4.76 4.67 -1.57
C LEU A 39 5.54 5.14 -0.35
N VAL A 40 6.78 5.62 -0.52
CA VAL A 40 7.58 6.19 0.56
C VAL A 40 6.94 7.47 1.06
N GLU A 41 6.60 8.40 0.16
CA GLU A 41 5.93 9.66 0.49
C GLU A 41 4.59 9.44 1.19
N TRP A 42 3.76 8.52 0.70
CA TRP A 42 2.49 8.16 1.30
C TRP A 42 2.64 7.56 2.71
N LYS A 43 3.73 6.82 2.97
CA LYS A 43 4.00 6.22 4.27
C LYS A 43 4.59 7.20 5.28
N MET A 44 5.23 8.29 4.85
CA MET A 44 5.80 9.33 5.72
C MET A 44 4.78 9.97 6.68
N PRO A 45 3.60 10.46 6.24
CA PRO A 45 2.61 11.03 7.14
C PRO A 45 2.01 9.99 8.08
N LEU A 46 1.85 8.73 7.67
CA LEU A 46 1.41 7.63 8.54
C LEU A 46 2.41 7.34 9.66
N LYS A 47 3.71 7.49 9.39
CA LYS A 47 4.78 7.30 10.38
C LYS A 47 4.91 8.51 11.33
N ARG A 48 4.65 9.73 10.84
CA ARG A 48 4.68 10.98 11.61
C ARG A 48 3.51 11.10 12.59
N ASN A 49 2.32 10.63 12.20
CA ASN A 49 1.10 10.79 12.98
C ASN A 49 0.82 9.61 13.95
N GLY A 50 1.80 8.74 14.21
CA GLY A 50 1.67 7.69 15.24
C GLY A 50 0.57 6.64 15.00
N LEU A 51 -0.09 6.63 13.84
CA LEU A 51 -1.04 5.59 13.48
C LEU A 51 -0.26 4.32 13.15
N LYS A 52 -0.08 3.51 14.20
CA LYS A 52 0.33 2.12 14.16
C LYS A 52 -0.63 1.40 13.23
N ILE A 53 -0.25 1.23 11.97
CA ILE A 53 -0.92 0.35 11.00
C ILE A 53 -1.01 -1.02 11.70
N ARG A 54 -2.18 -1.32 12.26
CA ARG A 54 -2.44 -2.59 12.94
C ARG A 54 -2.53 -3.63 11.82
N PRO A 55 -1.62 -4.62 11.74
CA PRO A 55 -1.84 -5.74 10.83
C PRO A 55 -3.06 -6.47 11.36
N HIS A 56 -4.16 -6.38 10.60
CA HIS A 56 -5.37 -7.20 10.66
C HIS A 56 -5.50 -8.08 11.93
N SER A 57 -6.37 -7.67 12.85
CA SER A 57 -6.88 -8.62 13.84
C SER A 57 -7.59 -9.76 13.11
N HIS A 58 -7.13 -10.98 13.41
CA HIS A 58 -7.89 -12.22 13.48
C HIS A 58 -8.83 -12.56 12.30
N CYS A 59 -8.39 -13.52 11.49
CA CYS A 59 -9.31 -14.48 10.87
C CYS A 59 -10.17 -15.10 11.98
N ASN A 60 -11.48 -14.84 12.00
CA ASN A 60 -12.44 -15.76 12.61
C ASN A 60 -13.09 -16.55 11.48
N SER A 61 -12.58 -17.77 11.27
CA SER A 61 -13.40 -18.87 10.79
C SER A 61 -14.01 -19.53 12.02
N HIS A 62 -15.33 -19.42 12.14
CA HIS A 62 -16.23 -20.48 12.61
C HIS A 62 -17.61 -20.18 12.03
#